data_AF-A0AA43FAQ5-F1
#
_entry.id   AF-A0AA43FAQ5-F1
#
_cell.length_a   1.000
_cell.length_b   1.000
_cell.length_c   1.000
_cell.angle_alpha   90.00
_cell.angle_beta   90.00
_cell.angle_gamma   90.00
#
_symmetry.space_group_name_H-M   'P 1'
#
loop_
_entity.id
_entity.type
_entity.pdbx_description
1 polymer ?
#
loop_
_entity_poly.entity_id
_entity_poly.type
_entity_poly.pdbx_seq_one_letter_code
_entity_poly.pdbx_strand_id
1 'polypeptide(L)' 'MIEIHQKLPDGTEIDFFSCHKCDERWWDHQGREIALADVLELARRARA' A
#
# COMPACT_ATOMS: atom_id res chain seq x y z
N MET A 1 11.39 -5.14 -10.64
CA MET A 1 10.14 -4.91 -9.89
C MET A 1 10.53 -4.84 -8.45
N ILE A 2 10.04 -3.82 -7.74
CA ILE A 2 10.21 -3.66 -6.30
C ILE A 2 8.89 -4.04 -5.66
N GLU A 3 8.98 -4.77 -4.55
CA GLU A 3 7.86 -5.16 -3.70
C GLU A 3 8.26 -4.86 -2.25
N ILE A 4 7.41 -4.13 -1.53
CA ILE A 4 7.65 -3.74 -0.14
C ILE A 4 6.39 -4.04 0.65
N HIS A 5 6.51 -5.01 1.56
CA HIS A 5 5.46 -5.33 2.54
C HIS A 5 5.53 -4.34 3.71
N GLN A 6 4.43 -3.67 3.99
CA GLN A 6 4.32 -2.65 5.04
C GLN A 6 3.22 -3.03 6.02
N LYS A 7 3.50 -2.84 7.31
CA LYS A 7 2.50 -2.96 8.36
C LYS A 7 2.21 -1.59 8.94
N LEU A 8 0.95 -1.15 8.80
CA LEU A 8 0.46 0.09 9.38
C LEU A 8 0.35 -0.03 10.92
N PRO A 9 0.28 1.08 11.65
CA PRO A 9 0.24 1.06 13.12
C PRO A 9 -0.95 0.30 13.73
N ASP A 10 -2.08 0.19 13.02
CA ASP A 10 -3.27 -0.57 13.41
C ASP A 10 -3.13 -2.08 13.13
N GLY A 11 -2.00 -2.49 12.56
CA GLY A 11 -1.72 -3.86 12.17
C GLY A 11 -2.17 -4.21 10.76
N THR A 12 -2.78 -3.29 10.01
CA THR A 12 -3.15 -3.50 8.61
C THR A 12 -1.89 -3.73 7.76
N GLU A 13 -1.91 -4.76 6.92
CA GLU A 13 -0.82 -5.10 6.02
C GLU A 13 -1.10 -4.54 4.62
N ILE A 14 -0.11 -3.88 4.01
CA ILE A 14 -0.21 -3.25 2.69
C ILE A 14 1.05 -3.60 1.91
N ASP A 15 0.87 -4.04 0.67
CA ASP A 15 1.97 -4.26 -0.26
C ASP A 15 2.11 -3.07 -1.21
N PHE A 16 3.33 -2.57 -1.37
CA PHE A 16 3.66 -1.56 -2.36
C PHE A 16 4.48 -2.20 -3.48
N PHE A 17 4.08 -1.93 -4.71
CA PHE A 17 4.78 -2.39 -5.90
C PHE A 17 5.24 -1.22 -6.77
N SER A 18 6.44 -1.36 -7.33
CA SER A 18 6.98 -0.42 -8.30
C SER A 18 7.66 -1.14 -9.46
N CYS A 19 7.20 -0.88 -10.67
CA CYS A 19 7.79 -1.39 -11.90
C CYS A 19 8.50 -0.27 -12.66
N HIS A 20 9.83 -0.19 -12.54
CA HIS A 20 10.65 0.76 -13.29
C HIS A 20 10.59 0.59 -14.82
N LYS A 21 10.21 -0.59 -15.32
CA LYS A 21 10.09 -0.83 -16.77
C LYS A 21 8.78 -0.29 -17.34
N CYS A 22 7.69 -0.39 -16.59
CA CYS A 22 6.37 0.09 -16.99
C CYS A 22 6.09 1.51 -16.49
N ASP A 23 6.94 2.04 -15.60
CA ASP A 23 6.75 3.28 -14.85
C ASP A 23 5.46 3.32 -14.01
N GLU A 24 5.04 2.14 -13.56
CA GLU A 24 3.81 1.93 -12.78
C GLU A 24 4.12 1.69 -11.31
N ARG A 25 3.26 2.24 -10.46
CA ARG A 25 3.29 2.07 -9.00
C ARG A 25 1.87 1.85 -8.52
N TRP A 26 1.68 0.84 -7.68
CA TRP A 26 0.38 0.50 -7.12
C TRP A 26 0.51 -0.05 -5.71
N TRP A 27 -0.62 -0.08 -5.02
CA TRP A 27 -0.73 -0.61 -3.67
C TRP A 27 -1.74 -1.73 -3.67
N ASP A 28 -1.45 -2.76 -2.90
CA ASP A 28 -2.34 -3.88 -2.70
C ASP A 28 -2.68 -4.03 -1.22
N HIS A 29 -3.94 -4.32 -0.95
CA HIS A 29 -4.42 -4.71 0.35
C HIS A 29 -5.20 -6.02 0.22
N GLN A 30 -4.67 -7.09 0.82
CA GLN A 30 -5.29 -8.41 0.82
C GLN A 30 -5.56 -8.98 -0.59
N GLY A 31 -4.62 -8.80 -1.51
CA GLY A 31 -4.71 -9.27 -2.90
C GLY A 31 -5.62 -8.41 -3.78
N ARG A 32 -5.97 -7.19 -3.35
CA ARG A 32 -6.71 -6.22 -4.15
C ARG A 32 -5.94 -4.92 -4.28
N GLU A 33 -5.80 -4.45 -5.51
CA GLU A 33 -5.28 -3.11 -5.78
C GLU A 33 -6.20 -2.05 -5.17
N ILE A 34 -5.59 -1.09 -4.46
CA ILE A 34 -6.27 0.05 -3.84
C ILE A 34 -5.60 1.36 -4.22
N ALA A 35 -6.37 2.45 -4.20
CA ALA A 35 -5.84 3.76 -4.52
C ALA A 35 -4.95 4.27 -3.38
N LEU A 36 -3.96 5.11 -3.73
CA LEU A 36 -3.12 5.80 -2.74
C LEU A 36 -3.96 6.57 -1.70
N ALA A 37 -5.08 7.16 -2.12
CA ALA A 37 -5.97 7.87 -1.20
C ALA A 37 -6.49 6.96 -0.08
N ASP A 38 -6.86 5.72 -0.41
CA ASP A 38 -7.34 4.74 0.57
C ASP A 38 -6.24 4.30 1.52
N VAL A 39 -5.01 4.09 1.02
CA VAL A 39 -3.83 3.81 1.84
C VAL A 39 -3.59 4.93 2.86
N LEU A 40 -3.69 6.19 2.43
CA LEU A 40 -3.50 7.35 3.30
C LEU A 40 -4.61 7.51 4.35
N GLU A 41 -5.86 7.14 4.01
CA GLU A 41 -6.96 7.09 4.98
C GLU A 41 -6.73 5.98 6.03
N LEU A 42 -6.31 4.79 5.60
CA LEU A 42 -5.96 3.67 6.50
C LEU A 42 -4.84 4.07 7.46
N ALA A 43 -3.76 4.63 6.94
CA ALA A 43 -2.63 5.10 7.75
C ALA A 43 -3.02 6.21 8.74
N ARG A 44 -3.99 7.08 8.38
CA ARG A 44 -4.52 8.12 9.27
C ARG A 44 -5.36 7.55 10.39
N ARG A 45 -6.26 6.61 10.09
CA ARG A 45 -7.12 5.95 11.10
C ARG A 45 -6.30 5.19 12.14
N ALA A 46 -5.22 4.56 11.72
CA ALA A 46 -4.31 3.84 12.60
C ALA A 46 -3.62 4.68 13.68
N ARG A 47 -3.61 6.01 13.54
CA ARG A 47 -2.99 6.94 14.48
C ARG A 47 -3.98 7.53 15.51
N ALA A 48 -5.29 7.38 15.27
CA ALA A 48 -6.35 7.87 16.16
C ALA A 48 -6.66 6.86 17.26
#